data_AF-A0A1H6ZG09-F1
#
_entry.id   AF-A0A1H6ZG09-F1
#
_cell.length_a   1.000
_cell.length_b   1.000
_cell.length_c   1.000
_cell.angle_alpha   90.00
_cell.angle_beta   90.00
_cell.angle_gamma   90.00
#
_symmetry.space_group_name_H-M   'P 1'
#
loop_
_entity.id
_entity.type
_entity.pdbx_description
1 polymer ?
#
loop_
_entity_poly.entity_id
_entity_poly.type
_entity_poly.pdbx_seq_one_letter_code
_entity_poly.pdbx_strand_id
1 'polypeptide(L)' 'MKNLNDLRDILGRTMEGVLTGKVNTDQAKAIAAVAAEVNQTAKLEIDMARATDGDFKGSGFIDVDPQPRRPGIGRD' A
#
# COMPACT_ATOMS: atom_id res chain seq x y z
N MET A 1 8.92 10.03 0.24
CA MET A 1 7.48 10.03 -0.08
C MET A 1 6.79 9.20 1.00
N LYS A 2 5.57 9.55 1.45
CA LYS A 2 4.90 8.84 2.54
C LYS A 2 4.45 7.45 2.08
N ASN A 3 4.76 6.39 2.81
CA ASN A 3 4.57 4.99 2.40
C ASN A 3 3.17 4.46 2.75
N LEU A 4 2.88 3.18 2.47
CA LEU A 4 1.58 2.56 2.78
C LEU A 4 1.14 2.67 4.25
N ASN A 5 2.07 2.75 5.20
CA ASN A 5 1.73 2.92 6.62
C ASN A 5 1.19 4.32 6.89
N ASP A 6 1.80 5.35 6.28
CA ASP A 6 1.29 6.71 6.37
C ASP A 6 -0.12 6.86 5.76
N LEU A 7 -0.41 6.13 4.68
CA LEU A 7 -1.74 6.11 4.08
C LEU A 7 -2.78 5.52 5.04
N ARG A 8 -2.43 4.42 5.72
CA ARG A 8 -3.29 3.79 6.74
C ARG A 8 -3.57 4.75 7.89
N ASP A 9 -2.57 5.47 8.35
CA ASP A 9 -2.72 6.47 9.42
C ASP A 9 -3.64 7.62 9.01
N ILE A 10 -3.51 8.12 7.78
CA ILE A 10 -4.39 9.17 7.25
C ILE A 10 -5.84 8.68 7.19
N LEU A 11 -6.07 7.48 6.65
CA LEU A 11 -7.41 6.88 6.60
C LEU A 11 -8.00 6.68 8.00
N GLY A 12 -7.20 6.23 8.96
CA GLY A 12 -7.60 6.11 10.36
C GLY A 12 -8.11 7.44 10.92
N ARG A 13 -7.32 8.51 10.76
CA ARG A 13 -7.70 9.86 11.21
C ARG A 13 -8.93 10.39 10.49
N THR A 14 -9.10 10.10 9.21
CA THR A 14 -10.30 10.49 8.45
C THR A 14 -11.54 9.79 8.99
N MET A 15 -11.46 8.49 9.30
CA MET A 15 -12.59 7.75 9.90
C MET A 15 -12.96 8.31 11.28
N GLU A 16 -11.99 8.58 12.14
CA GLU A 16 -12.23 9.24 13.43
C GLU A 16 -12.82 10.65 13.25
N GLY A 17 -12.34 11.38 12.24
CA GLY A 17 -12.85 12.70 11.86
C GLY A 17 -14.32 12.67 11.48
N VAL A 18 -14.76 11.66 10.72
CA VAL A 18 -16.17 11.47 10.37
C VAL A 18 -17.00 11.12 11.61
N LEU A 19 -16.54 10.18 12.43
CA LEU A 19 -17.24 9.77 13.66
C LEU A 19 -17.43 10.93 14.65
N THR A 20 -16.44 11.82 14.74
CA THR A 20 -16.49 12.99 15.63
C THR A 20 -17.15 14.22 14.99
N GLY A 21 -17.61 14.13 13.75
CA GLY A 21 -18.21 15.24 13.00
C GLY A 21 -17.22 16.34 12.58
N LYS A 22 -15.91 16.11 12.75
CA LYS A 22 -14.83 17.03 12.36
C LYS A 22 -14.53 17.00 10.87
N VAL A 23 -14.87 15.90 10.20
CA VAL A 23 -14.73 15.72 8.75
C VAL A 23 -16.11 15.45 8.17
N ASN A 24 -16.50 16.23 7.16
CA ASN A 24 -17.78 16.01 6.50
C ASN A 24 -17.72 14.78 5.57
N THR A 25 -18.88 14.23 5.24
CA THR A 25 -18.97 12.99 4.45
C THR A 25 -18.41 13.12 3.03
N ASP A 26 -18.49 14.31 2.42
CA ASP A 26 -18.03 14.50 1.05
C ASP A 26 -16.50 14.60 0.98
N GLN A 27 -15.88 15.25 1.97
CA GLN A 27 -14.43 15.23 2.18
C GLN A 27 -13.94 13.80 2.44
N ALA A 28 -14.65 13.04 3.28
CA ALA A 28 -14.29 11.66 3.55
C ALA A 28 -14.35 10.78 2.30
N LYS A 29 -15.39 10.95 1.46
CA LYS A 29 -15.50 10.26 0.16
C LYS A 29 -14.35 10.60 -0.78
N ALA A 30 -13.97 11.89 -0.87
CA ALA A 30 -12.84 12.31 -1.68
C ALA A 30 -11.52 11.67 -1.21
N ILE A 31 -11.27 11.64 0.10
CA ILE A 31 -10.09 10.99 0.68
C ILE A 31 -10.10 9.48 0.38
N ALA A 32 -11.25 8.83 0.52
CA ALA A 32 -11.39 7.40 0.22
C ALA A 32 -11.10 7.10 -1.26
N ALA A 33 -11.55 7.96 -2.19
CA ALA A 33 -11.28 7.80 -3.61
C ALA A 33 -9.78 7.89 -3.92
N VAL A 34 -9.09 8.90 -3.38
CA VAL A 34 -7.64 9.04 -3.56
C VAL A 34 -6.88 7.84 -2.97
N ALA A 35 -7.28 7.37 -1.79
CA ALA A 35 -6.65 6.21 -1.17
C ALA A 35 -6.88 4.91 -1.96
N ALA A 36 -8.04 4.78 -2.62
CA ALA A 36 -8.32 3.64 -3.49
C ALA A 36 -7.38 3.62 -4.71
N GLU A 37 -7.17 4.78 -5.35
CA GLU A 37 -6.23 4.93 -6.47
C GLU A 37 -4.81 4.54 -6.04
N VAL A 38 -4.36 5.04 -4.89
CA VAL A 38 -3.04 4.71 -4.34
C VAL A 38 -2.89 3.22 -4.05
N ASN A 39 -3.94 2.55 -3.55
CA ASN A 39 -3.90 1.10 -3.35
C ASN A 39 -3.88 0.32 -4.67
N GLN A 40 -4.48 0.85 -5.74
CA GLN A 40 -4.42 0.23 -7.06
C GLN A 40 -3.02 0.34 -7.65
N THR A 41 -2.39 1.52 -7.57
CA THR A 41 -1.01 1.71 -8.05
C THR A 41 -0.03 0.83 -7.26
N ALA A 42 -0.21 0.74 -5.94
CA ALA A 42 0.57 -0.15 -5.08
C ALA A 42 0.50 -1.63 -5.50
N LYS A 43 -0.69 -2.13 -5.87
CA LYS A 43 -0.85 -3.51 -6.36
C LYS A 43 -0.11 -3.72 -7.68
N LEU A 44 -0.22 -2.78 -8.61
CA LEU A 44 0.48 -2.83 -9.90
C LEU A 44 2.00 -2.88 -9.71
N GLU A 45 2.55 -2.11 -8.76
CA GLU A 45 3.97 -2.15 -8.44
C GLU A 45 4.41 -3.51 -7.88
N ILE A 46 3.61 -4.13 -7.00
CA ILE A 46 3.88 -5.49 -6.49
C ILE A 46 3.85 -6.51 -7.63
N ASP A 47 2.87 -6.42 -8.52
CA ASP A 47 2.74 -7.34 -9.65
C ASP A 47 3.90 -7.18 -10.64
N MET A 48 4.38 -5.94 -10.86
CA MET A 48 5.58 -5.65 -11.64
C MET A 48 6.85 -6.18 -10.97
N ALA A 49 6.99 -6.01 -9.65
CA ALA A 49 8.10 -6.59 -8.87
C ALA A 49 8.12 -8.12 -8.96
N ARG A 50 6.96 -8.76 -8.93
CA ARG A 50 6.83 -10.22 -9.11
C ARG A 50 7.17 -10.67 -10.53
N ALA A 51 6.68 -9.96 -11.54
CA ALA A 51 6.92 -10.30 -12.95
C ALA A 51 8.38 -10.12 -13.38
N THR A 52 9.15 -9.35 -12.63
CA THR A 52 10.58 -9.06 -12.88
C THR A 52 11.52 -9.80 -11.93
N ASP A 53 11.05 -10.81 -11.20
CA ASP A 53 11.83 -11.56 -10.20
C ASP A 53 12.59 -10.66 -9.20
N GLY A 54 11.99 -9.53 -8.83
CA GLY A 54 12.56 -8.58 -7.86
C GLY A 54 13.61 -7.63 -8.41
N ASP A 55 13.86 -7.61 -9.73
CA ASP A 55 14.77 -6.64 -10.36
C ASP A 55 14.16 -5.23 -10.39
N PHE A 56 12.84 -5.13 -10.32
CA PHE A 56 12.12 -3.89 -10.05
C PHE A 56 12.12 -3.57 -8.55
N LYS A 57 12.92 -2.59 -8.13
CA LYS A 57 13.07 -2.14 -6.74
C LYS A 57 11.97 -1.18 -6.24
N GLY A 58 10.85 -1.08 -6.96
CA GLY A 58 9.76 -0.16 -6.64
C GLY A 58 10.04 1.30 -7.02
N SER A 59 9.01 2.14 -6.93
CA SER A 59 9.12 3.60 -7.14
C SER A 59 9.56 4.38 -5.88
N GLY A 60 9.79 3.68 -4.76
CA GLY A 60 9.92 4.23 -3.41
C GLY A 60 8.60 4.31 -2.63
N PHE A 61 7.53 3.74 -3.16
CA PHE A 61 6.19 3.69 -2.53
C PHE A 61 5.96 2.42 -1.69
N ILE A 62 6.60 1.33 -2.07
CA ILE A 62 6.61 0.04 -1.36
C ILE A 62 8.06 -0.43 -1.26
N ASP A 63 8.55 -0.64 -0.04
CA ASP A 63 9.79 -1.38 0.17
C ASP A 63 9.48 -2.87 -0.02
N VAL A 64 9.91 -3.41 -1.16
CA VAL A 64 9.80 -4.84 -1.45
C VAL A 64 11.12 -5.47 -1.01
N ASP A 65 11.13 -6.23 0.09
CA ASP A 65 12.31 -6.98 0.51
C ASP A 65 12.56 -8.12 -0.50
N PRO A 66 13.65 -8.07 -1.29
CA PRO A 66 13.93 -9.07 -2.31
C PRO A 66 14.57 -10.29 -1.65
N GLN A 67 13.85 -10.95 -0.74
CA GLN A 67 14.32 -12.26 -0.27
C GLN A 67 13.94 -13.32 -1.30
N PRO A 68 14.92 -14.02 -1.91
CA PRO A 68 14.62 -15.18 -2.73
C PRO A 68 13.99 -16.24 -1.82
N ARG A 69 12.76 -16.66 -2.12
CA ARG A 69 12.18 -17.86 -1.51
C ARG A 69 13.07 -19.04 -1.88
N ARG A 70 13.96 -19.47 -0.98
CA ARG A 70 14.66 -20.74 -1.11
C ARG A 70 13.68 -21.87 -0.77
N PRO A 71 13.29 -22.75 -1.70
CA PRO A 71 12.68 -24.03 -1.34
C PRO A 71 13.84 -24.98 -1.05
N GLY A 72 14.16 -25.17 0.22
CA GLY A 72 15.17 -26.13 0.64
C GLY A 72 14.72 -26.88 1.86
N ILE A 73 13.83 -27.87 1.71
CA ILE A 73 13.81 -29.11 2.52
C ILE A 73 13.22 -30.25 1.67
N GLY A 74 14.09 -31.00 0.99
CA GLY A 74 13.87 -32.39 0.61
C GLY A 74 15.07 -33.16 1.15
N ARG A 75 14.89 -33.86 2.26
CA ARG A 75 15.85 -34.79 2.84
C ARG A 75 15.67 -36.14 2.13
N ASP A 76 16.74 -36.67 1.55
CA ASP A 76 16.98 -38.10 1.37
C ASP A 76 18.40 -38.40 1.90
#